data_AF-A0A7X3LKW1-F1
#
_entry.id   AF-A0A7X3LKW1-F1
#
_cell.length_a   1.000
_cell.length_b   1.000
_cell.length_c   1.000
_cell.angle_alpha   90.00
_cell.angle_beta   90.00
_cell.angle_gamma   90.00
#
_symmetry.space_group_name_H-M   'P 1'
#
loop_
_entity.id
_entity.type
_entity.pdbx_description
1 polymer ?
#
loop_
_entity_poly.entity_id
_entity_poly.type
_entity_poly.pdbx_seq_one_letter_code
_entity_poly.pdbx_strand_id
1 'polypeptide(L)'
;MKFDLHTHHFRCGHADGNIRDYIEAGIAAGLQAIGISDHTPYFGEKEEQAFPRIAMGKSELARYVQEVLELKQEYEGKIDVLLGIESDYFPEHAEVYRKVLAEYPFDYIIGSVHSVGGVSIFNKNRWKDLSDRQHIEVKEEYYRLIQDSARSGMFQILGHIDAMKGNYPAFSDIPAEAILDETLKVIAENGVAIEINTSGKTKLSGGWYPAEAILERACHFGVNVTFGSDAHKPQRVADELDQVAERLKAIGFTEWVYYKNKQQVRVPL
;
A
#
# COMPACT_ATOMS: atom_id res chain seq x y z
N MET A 1 20.09 1.03 1.21
CA MET A 1 19.44 0.34 2.35
C MET A 1 18.23 -0.37 1.79
N LYS A 2 18.04 -1.65 2.11
CA LYS A 2 16.92 -2.48 1.68
C LYS A 2 15.85 -2.48 2.78
N PHE A 3 14.60 -2.33 2.37
CA PHE A 3 13.46 -2.39 3.28
C PHE A 3 12.24 -2.93 2.55
N ASP A 4 11.24 -3.35 3.31
CA ASP A 4 9.92 -3.76 2.81
C ASP A 4 8.85 -3.20 3.74
N LEU A 5 8.01 -2.30 3.24
CA LEU A 5 7.01 -1.60 4.06
C LEU A 5 5.59 -2.15 3.91
N HIS A 6 5.40 -3.23 3.16
CA HIS A 6 4.07 -3.78 2.96
C HIS A 6 4.07 -5.29 3.22
N THR A 7 3.72 -5.65 4.45
CA THR A 7 3.61 -7.05 4.86
C THR A 7 2.38 -7.26 5.73
N HIS A 8 1.77 -8.43 5.58
CA HIS A 8 0.59 -8.86 6.33
C HIS A 8 0.94 -10.00 7.29
N HIS A 9 -0.04 -10.46 8.07
CA HIS A 9 0.09 -11.66 8.90
C HIS A 9 -1.30 -12.24 9.18
N PHE A 10 -1.37 -13.37 9.89
CA PHE A 10 -2.61 -14.15 10.07
C PHE A 10 -3.86 -13.39 10.55
N ARG A 11 -3.75 -12.17 11.10
CA ARG A 11 -4.91 -11.45 11.68
C ARG A 11 -5.85 -10.92 10.60
N CYS A 12 -5.38 -10.64 9.39
CA CYS A 12 -6.25 -10.35 8.25
C CYS A 12 -7.09 -11.55 7.77
N GLY A 13 -6.80 -12.76 8.26
CA GLY A 13 -7.54 -13.96 7.88
C GLY A 13 -7.25 -14.50 6.47
N HIS A 14 -6.28 -13.93 5.77
CA HIS A 14 -5.85 -14.40 4.43
C HIS A 14 -4.34 -14.33 4.18
N ALA A 15 -3.54 -14.02 5.19
CA ALA A 15 -2.10 -14.23 5.21
C ALA A 15 -1.73 -15.40 6.13
N ASP A 16 -0.61 -16.05 5.82
CA ASP A 16 0.00 -17.09 6.64
C ASP A 16 1.05 -16.48 7.58
N GLY A 17 1.39 -17.18 8.66
CA GLY A 17 2.47 -16.79 9.57
C GLY A 17 2.10 -15.69 10.58
N ASN A 18 2.91 -15.60 11.63
CA ASN A 18 2.85 -14.55 12.64
C ASN A 18 3.88 -13.44 12.33
N ILE A 19 3.81 -12.31 13.04
CA ILE A 19 4.68 -11.13 12.79
C ILE A 19 6.17 -11.49 12.86
N ARG A 20 6.56 -12.35 13.80
CA ARG A 20 7.95 -12.81 13.94
C ARG A 20 8.45 -13.53 12.68
N ASP A 21 7.61 -14.36 12.07
CA ASP A 21 7.97 -15.08 10.85
C ASP A 21 8.36 -14.11 9.70
N TYR A 22 7.67 -12.97 9.60
CA TYR A 22 7.98 -11.93 8.61
C TYR A 22 9.26 -11.18 8.95
N ILE A 23 9.46 -10.84 10.23
CA ILE A 23 10.71 -10.18 10.67
C ILE A 23 11.92 -11.05 10.36
N GLU A 24 11.85 -12.34 10.69
CA GLU A 24 12.94 -13.29 10.42
C GLU A 24 13.16 -13.52 8.91
N ALA A 25 12.08 -13.54 8.12
CA ALA A 25 12.19 -13.56 6.66
C ALA A 25 12.87 -12.28 6.12
N GLY A 26 12.56 -11.12 6.69
CA GLY A 26 13.21 -9.85 6.35
C GLY A 26 14.71 -9.86 6.65
N ILE A 27 15.11 -10.38 7.82
CA ILE A 27 16.53 -10.56 8.18
C ILE A 27 17.21 -11.51 7.19
N ALA A 28 16.58 -12.65 6.87
CA ALA A 28 17.12 -13.62 5.91
C ALA A 28 17.27 -13.04 4.50
N ALA A 29 16.38 -12.12 4.10
CA ALA A 29 16.45 -11.38 2.84
C ALA A 29 17.45 -10.20 2.86
N GLY A 30 18.10 -9.93 4.00
CA GLY A 30 19.07 -8.86 4.16
C GLY A 30 18.44 -7.46 4.25
N LEU A 31 17.19 -7.37 4.69
CA LEU A 31 16.52 -6.09 4.97
C LEU A 31 17.15 -5.42 6.20
N GLN A 32 17.32 -4.11 6.12
CA GLN A 32 17.67 -3.27 7.27
C GLN A 32 16.43 -2.73 7.99
N ALA A 33 15.28 -2.64 7.31
CA ALA A 33 14.01 -2.29 7.93
C ALA A 33 12.87 -3.14 7.36
N ILE A 34 11.90 -3.49 8.21
CA ILE A 34 10.67 -4.17 7.81
C ILE A 34 9.49 -3.46 8.44
N GLY A 35 8.49 -3.19 7.63
CA GLY A 35 7.24 -2.62 8.02
C GLY A 35 6.16 -3.67 8.14
N ILE A 36 5.60 -3.78 9.33
CA ILE A 36 4.42 -4.62 9.57
C ILE A 36 3.22 -3.72 9.34
N SER A 37 2.38 -4.05 8.36
CA SER A 37 1.34 -3.13 7.86
C SER A 37 0.06 -3.86 7.49
N ASP A 38 -0.42 -4.71 8.39
CA ASP A 38 -1.65 -5.47 8.14
C ASP A 38 -2.86 -4.54 7.93
N HIS A 39 -3.98 -5.09 7.44
CA HIS A 39 -5.17 -4.27 7.17
C HIS A 39 -5.78 -3.69 8.45
N THR A 40 -6.19 -2.43 8.40
CA THR A 40 -7.04 -1.84 9.43
C THR A 40 -8.36 -2.62 9.58
N PRO A 41 -8.91 -2.73 10.80
CA PRO A 41 -10.31 -3.05 10.98
C PRO A 41 -11.22 -2.08 10.20
N TYR A 42 -12.40 -2.55 9.80
CA TYR A 42 -13.42 -1.70 9.16
C TYR A 42 -14.12 -0.83 10.20
N PHE A 43 -13.54 0.32 10.55
CA PHE A 43 -14.05 1.17 11.63
C PHE A 43 -15.41 1.81 11.34
N GLY A 44 -15.79 1.95 10.06
CA GLY A 44 -17.08 2.48 9.64
C GLY A 44 -18.25 1.49 9.80
N GLU A 45 -17.96 0.20 9.89
CA GLU A 45 -18.96 -0.85 10.06
C GLU A 45 -19.44 -0.94 11.51
N LYS A 46 -20.63 -1.51 11.76
CA LYS A 46 -21.14 -1.65 13.14
C LYS A 46 -20.55 -2.86 13.84
N GLU A 47 -20.33 -3.92 13.09
CA GLU A 47 -19.82 -5.20 13.53
C GLU A 47 -18.39 -5.06 14.08
N GLU A 48 -18.04 -5.89 15.05
CA GLU A 48 -16.69 -5.95 15.61
C GLU A 48 -15.64 -6.38 14.55
N GLN A 49 -16.06 -7.26 13.64
CA GLN A 49 -15.25 -7.75 12.52
C GLN A 49 -16.17 -8.09 11.34
N ALA A 50 -16.45 -7.10 10.49
CA ALA A 50 -17.34 -7.28 9.34
C ALA A 50 -16.78 -8.26 8.28
N PHE A 51 -15.45 -8.26 8.10
CA PHE A 51 -14.77 -9.05 7.06
C PHE A 51 -13.62 -9.89 7.64
N PRO A 52 -13.91 -11.00 8.34
CA PRO A 52 -12.89 -11.80 9.04
C PRO A 52 -11.88 -12.53 8.15
N ARG A 53 -12.08 -12.52 6.83
CA ARG A 53 -11.13 -13.06 5.83
C ARG A 53 -10.40 -11.95 5.06
N ILE A 54 -10.51 -10.71 5.52
CA ILE A 54 -9.88 -9.52 4.92
C ILE A 54 -9.16 -8.70 5.98
N ALA A 55 -9.74 -8.52 7.17
CA ALA A 55 -9.15 -7.68 8.20
C ALA A 55 -9.37 -8.24 9.61
N MET A 56 -8.50 -7.80 10.52
CA MET A 56 -8.64 -8.09 11.94
C MET A 56 -9.87 -7.39 12.55
N GLY A 57 -10.34 -7.87 13.71
CA GLY A 57 -11.40 -7.18 14.47
C GLY A 57 -10.89 -5.88 15.12
N LYS A 58 -11.80 -4.95 15.45
CA LYS A 58 -11.45 -3.65 16.04
C LYS A 58 -10.65 -3.77 17.34
N SER A 59 -11.03 -4.71 18.19
CA SER A 59 -10.39 -5.03 19.47
C SER A 59 -9.00 -5.67 19.33
N GLU A 60 -8.66 -6.22 18.15
CA GLU A 60 -7.34 -6.77 17.89
C GLU A 60 -6.31 -5.69 17.55
N LEU A 61 -6.72 -4.48 17.15
CA LEU A 61 -5.81 -3.40 16.77
C LEU A 61 -4.82 -3.05 17.89
N ALA A 62 -5.31 -2.91 19.13
CA ALA A 62 -4.44 -2.59 20.26
C ALA A 62 -3.43 -3.71 20.54
N ARG A 63 -3.81 -4.98 20.34
CA ARG A 63 -2.92 -6.14 20.50
C ARG A 63 -1.89 -6.21 19.39
N TYR A 64 -2.31 -5.93 18.15
CA TYR A 64 -1.42 -5.81 17.00
C TYR A 64 -0.35 -4.75 17.26
N VAL A 65 -0.76 -3.53 17.65
CA VAL A 65 0.17 -2.43 17.93
C VAL A 65 1.14 -2.82 19.05
N GLN A 66 0.63 -3.35 20.16
CA GLN A 66 1.47 -3.74 21.30
C GLN A 66 2.51 -4.80 20.91
N GLU A 67 2.10 -5.84 20.17
CA GLU A 67 3.01 -6.90 19.73
C GLU A 67 4.11 -6.36 18.81
N VAL A 68 3.78 -5.49 17.85
CA VAL A 68 4.80 -4.89 16.97
C VAL A 68 5.77 -4.02 17.77
N LEU A 69 5.30 -3.27 18.77
CA LEU A 69 6.17 -2.45 19.62
C LEU A 69 7.09 -3.29 20.50
N GLU A 70 6.62 -4.43 21.01
CA GLU A 70 7.46 -5.39 21.75
C GLU A 70 8.52 -6.01 20.84
N LEU A 71 8.13 -6.46 19.65
CA LEU A 71 9.07 -7.02 18.66
C LEU A 71 10.07 -5.96 18.19
N LYS A 72 9.66 -4.70 18.06
CA LYS A 72 10.57 -3.59 17.75
C LYS A 72 11.69 -3.43 18.77
N GLN A 73 11.40 -3.62 20.06
CA GLN A 73 12.42 -3.63 21.10
C GLN A 73 13.27 -4.91 21.06
N GLU A 74 12.64 -6.06 20.85
CA GLU A 74 13.34 -7.35 20.84
C GLU A 74 14.36 -7.49 19.70
N TYR A 75 14.06 -6.91 18.54
CA TYR A 75 14.91 -6.93 17.34
C TYR A 75 15.82 -5.71 17.20
N GLU A 76 15.89 -4.85 18.22
CA GLU A 76 16.79 -3.69 18.23
C GLU A 76 18.24 -4.11 17.92
N GLY A 77 18.88 -3.40 16.97
CA GLY A 77 20.23 -3.70 16.49
C GLY A 77 20.34 -4.87 15.50
N LYS A 78 19.24 -5.59 15.22
CA LYS A 78 19.19 -6.64 14.18
C LYS A 78 18.50 -6.16 12.91
N ILE A 79 17.31 -5.59 13.03
CA ILE A 79 16.52 -5.00 11.95
C ILE A 79 15.60 -3.92 12.53
N ASP A 80 15.38 -2.83 11.81
CA ASP A 80 14.38 -1.83 12.17
C ASP A 80 12.97 -2.39 11.91
N VAL A 81 12.29 -2.83 12.95
CA VAL A 81 10.86 -3.17 12.86
C VAL A 81 10.04 -1.89 12.96
N LEU A 82 9.19 -1.63 11.97
CA LEU A 82 8.37 -0.43 11.85
C LEU A 82 6.90 -0.77 12.07
N LEU A 83 6.23 0.00 12.91
CA LEU A 83 4.80 -0.10 13.14
C LEU A 83 4.06 0.61 12.00
N GLY A 84 3.66 -0.14 10.99
CA GLY A 84 2.81 0.32 9.89
C GLY A 84 1.37 -0.16 10.04
N ILE A 85 0.52 0.27 9.11
CA ILE A 85 -0.81 -0.31 8.86
C ILE A 85 -1.27 0.05 7.46
N GLU A 86 -1.96 -0.85 6.78
CA GLU A 86 -2.65 -0.55 5.52
C GLU A 86 -4.10 -0.18 5.82
N SER A 87 -4.45 1.08 5.56
CA SER A 87 -5.78 1.63 5.75
C SER A 87 -6.44 1.87 4.41
N ASP A 88 -7.63 1.31 4.24
CA ASP A 88 -8.51 1.76 3.18
C ASP A 88 -8.92 3.22 3.37
N TYR A 89 -9.04 3.95 2.25
CA TYR A 89 -9.61 5.28 2.22
C TYR A 89 -11.09 5.23 1.82
N PHE A 90 -11.95 5.47 2.80
CA PHE A 90 -13.39 5.65 2.60
C PHE A 90 -13.74 7.10 2.90
N PRO A 91 -14.07 7.95 1.90
CA PRO A 91 -14.38 9.36 2.12
C PRO A 91 -15.42 9.60 3.22
N GLU A 92 -16.47 8.77 3.26
CA GLU A 92 -17.57 8.83 4.22
C GLU A 92 -17.17 8.44 5.65
N HIS A 93 -16.04 7.76 5.83
CA HIS A 93 -15.54 7.29 7.12
C HIS A 93 -14.16 7.86 7.48
N ALA A 94 -13.57 8.70 6.63
CA ALA A 94 -12.19 9.19 6.77
C ALA A 94 -11.90 9.79 8.15
N GLU A 95 -12.86 10.52 8.73
CA GLU A 95 -12.70 11.13 10.05
C GLU A 95 -12.65 10.10 11.20
N VAL A 96 -13.39 8.99 11.10
CA VAL A 96 -13.32 7.90 12.10
C VAL A 96 -11.96 7.24 12.02
N TYR A 97 -11.49 6.91 10.81
CA TYR A 97 -10.16 6.33 10.61
C TYR A 97 -9.06 7.26 11.10
N ARG A 98 -9.14 8.57 10.80
CA ARG A 98 -8.17 9.57 11.28
C ARG A 98 -8.08 9.57 12.80
N LYS A 99 -9.21 9.58 13.51
CA LYS A 99 -9.25 9.58 14.97
C LYS A 99 -8.60 8.33 15.55
N VAL A 100 -9.03 7.16 15.11
CA VAL A 100 -8.51 5.89 15.64
C VAL A 100 -7.01 5.74 15.36
N LEU A 101 -6.56 6.05 14.14
CA LEU A 101 -5.15 5.92 13.76
C LEU A 101 -4.25 6.95 14.45
N ALA A 102 -4.80 8.07 14.92
CA ALA A 102 -4.06 9.06 15.70
C ALA A 102 -3.79 8.64 17.16
N GLU A 103 -4.50 7.63 17.67
CA GLU A 103 -4.31 7.12 19.03
C GLU A 103 -3.02 6.29 19.20
N TYR A 104 -2.41 5.85 18.08
CA TYR A 104 -1.27 4.95 18.09
C TYR A 104 -0.03 5.57 17.41
N PRO A 105 1.18 5.18 17.85
CA PRO A 105 2.44 5.76 17.37
C PRO A 105 2.91 5.11 16.06
N PHE A 106 2.04 5.02 15.05
CA PHE A 106 2.41 4.46 13.74
C PHE A 106 3.63 5.19 13.15
N ASP A 107 4.61 4.42 12.68
CA ASP A 107 5.74 4.91 11.88
C ASP A 107 5.26 5.40 10.52
N TYR A 108 4.25 4.74 9.94
CA TYR A 108 3.59 5.14 8.70
C TYR A 108 2.22 4.50 8.54
N ILE A 109 1.41 5.06 7.65
CA ILE A 109 0.12 4.50 7.24
C ILE A 109 0.10 4.46 5.71
N ILE A 110 -0.20 3.29 5.15
CA ILE A 110 -0.48 3.11 3.72
C ILE A 110 -1.96 3.42 3.50
N GLY A 111 -2.27 4.30 2.56
CA GLY A 111 -3.62 4.58 2.09
C GLY A 111 -3.92 3.81 0.81
N SER A 112 -4.92 2.93 0.86
CA SER A 112 -5.33 2.10 -0.28
C SER A 112 -6.76 2.39 -0.69
N VAL A 113 -7.09 2.18 -1.97
CA VAL A 113 -8.46 2.29 -2.48
C VAL A 113 -8.89 0.92 -2.98
N HIS A 114 -9.56 0.12 -2.13
CA HIS A 114 -10.05 -1.20 -2.54
C HIS A 114 -11.49 -1.22 -3.05
N SER A 115 -12.20 -0.07 -2.99
CA SER A 115 -13.58 0.06 -3.43
C SER A 115 -13.81 1.32 -4.26
N VAL A 116 -14.69 1.22 -5.26
CA VAL A 116 -15.12 2.35 -6.11
C VAL A 116 -16.61 2.18 -6.39
N GLY A 117 -17.44 3.16 -6.06
CA GLY A 117 -18.89 3.03 -6.21
C GLY A 117 -19.49 1.83 -5.48
N GLY A 118 -18.94 1.46 -4.31
CA GLY A 118 -19.41 0.34 -3.50
C GLY A 118 -19.06 -1.07 -4.04
N VAL A 119 -18.26 -1.17 -5.09
CA VAL A 119 -17.80 -2.45 -5.64
C VAL A 119 -16.32 -2.63 -5.30
N SER A 120 -15.84 -3.86 -5.11
CA SER A 120 -14.40 -4.12 -4.93
C SER A 120 -13.61 -3.95 -6.25
N ILE A 121 -12.40 -3.40 -6.18
CA ILE A 121 -11.46 -3.33 -7.33
C ILE A 121 -11.03 -4.69 -7.85
N PHE A 122 -11.09 -5.73 -7.01
CA PHE A 122 -10.73 -7.08 -7.38
C PHE A 122 -11.93 -7.93 -7.81
N ASN A 123 -13.15 -7.39 -7.87
CA ASN A 123 -14.30 -8.12 -8.39
C ASN A 123 -14.13 -8.41 -9.88
N LYS A 124 -14.01 -9.69 -10.26
CA LYS A 124 -13.82 -10.13 -11.65
C LYS A 124 -14.96 -9.72 -12.60
N ASN A 125 -16.14 -9.44 -12.06
CA ASN A 125 -17.31 -9.02 -12.83
C ASN A 125 -17.52 -7.50 -12.84
N ARG A 126 -16.65 -6.70 -12.20
CA ARG A 126 -16.83 -5.23 -12.10
C ARG A 126 -17.00 -4.55 -13.45
N TRP A 127 -16.24 -5.01 -14.45
CA TRP A 127 -16.22 -4.41 -15.79
C TRP A 127 -17.26 -5.01 -16.73
N LYS A 128 -17.99 -6.04 -16.27
CA LYS A 128 -18.96 -6.73 -17.08
C LYS A 128 -20.14 -5.79 -17.37
N ASP A 129 -20.61 -5.80 -18.61
CA ASP A 129 -21.79 -5.05 -19.07
C ASP A 129 -21.64 -3.51 -18.98
N LEU A 130 -20.41 -2.99 -18.80
CA LEU A 130 -20.12 -1.56 -18.88
C LEU A 130 -19.83 -1.13 -20.33
N SER A 131 -20.31 0.05 -20.72
CA SER A 131 -19.89 0.74 -21.95
C SER A 131 -18.50 1.35 -21.82
N ASP A 132 -17.85 1.69 -22.93
CA ASP A 132 -16.53 2.35 -22.93
C ASP A 132 -16.53 3.66 -22.12
N ARG A 133 -17.62 4.44 -22.20
CA ARG A 133 -17.79 5.65 -21.39
C ARG A 133 -17.80 5.34 -19.89
N GLN A 134 -18.50 4.28 -19.48
CA GLN A 134 -18.54 3.87 -18.07
C GLN A 134 -17.18 3.32 -17.60
N HIS A 135 -16.40 2.69 -18.49
CA HIS A 135 -15.04 2.29 -18.17
C HIS A 135 -14.16 3.50 -17.80
N ILE A 136 -14.24 4.56 -18.60
CA ILE A 136 -13.53 5.82 -18.36
C ILE A 136 -13.99 6.45 -17.05
N GLU A 137 -15.31 6.59 -16.84
CA GLU A 137 -15.88 7.18 -15.62
C GLU A 137 -15.43 6.46 -14.33
N VAL A 138 -15.40 5.13 -14.34
CA VAL A 138 -14.94 4.33 -13.19
C VAL A 138 -13.43 4.52 -12.96
N LYS A 139 -12.62 4.57 -14.02
CA LYS A 139 -11.17 4.80 -13.90
C LYS A 139 -10.87 6.21 -13.40
N GLU A 140 -11.59 7.20 -13.90
CA GLU A 140 -11.48 8.57 -13.40
C GLU A 140 -11.86 8.66 -11.92
N GLU A 141 -12.97 8.02 -11.52
CA GLU A 141 -13.40 8.02 -10.12
C GLU A 141 -12.38 7.36 -9.19
N TYR A 142 -11.78 6.26 -9.63
CA TYR A 142 -10.69 5.62 -8.89
C TYR A 142 -9.51 6.59 -8.66
N TYR A 143 -9.11 7.33 -9.68
CA TYR A 143 -8.05 8.33 -9.53
C TYR A 143 -8.47 9.55 -8.70
N ARG A 144 -9.75 9.99 -8.73
CA ARG A 144 -10.24 11.02 -7.80
C ARG A 144 -10.13 10.56 -6.35
N LEU A 145 -10.50 9.32 -6.05
CA LEU A 145 -10.34 8.75 -4.70
C LEU A 145 -8.86 8.70 -4.26
N ILE A 146 -7.94 8.40 -5.18
CA ILE A 146 -6.49 8.44 -4.89
C ILE A 146 -6.03 9.89 -4.64
N GLN A 147 -6.54 10.88 -5.37
CA GLN A 147 -6.23 12.28 -5.10
C GLN A 147 -6.76 12.72 -3.73
N ASP A 148 -7.99 12.34 -3.39
CA ASP A 148 -8.61 12.68 -2.12
C ASP A 148 -7.89 12.00 -0.94
N SER A 149 -7.43 10.76 -1.13
CA SER A 149 -6.60 10.07 -0.14
C SER A 149 -5.27 10.78 0.06
N ALA A 150 -4.60 11.24 -1.01
CA ALA A 150 -3.38 12.05 -0.93
C ALA A 150 -3.59 13.37 -0.17
N ARG A 151 -4.69 14.08 -0.48
CA ARG A 151 -5.04 15.37 0.15
C ARG A 151 -5.53 15.23 1.60
N SER A 152 -5.88 14.02 2.03
CA SER A 152 -6.39 13.78 3.38
C SER A 152 -5.36 14.11 4.48
N GLY A 153 -4.06 14.03 4.17
CA GLY A 153 -2.98 14.14 5.16
C GLY A 153 -2.96 12.98 6.17
N MET A 154 -3.67 11.88 5.90
CA MET A 154 -3.68 10.70 6.77
C MET A 154 -2.55 9.72 6.47
N PHE A 155 -2.04 9.72 5.24
CA PHE A 155 -1.18 8.67 4.72
C PHE A 155 0.22 9.19 4.40
N GLN A 156 1.22 8.34 4.60
CA GLN A 156 2.59 8.59 4.16
C GLN A 156 2.85 7.94 2.79
N ILE A 157 2.13 6.86 2.50
CA ILE A 157 2.29 6.04 1.30
C ILE A 157 0.91 5.81 0.69
N LEU A 158 0.78 5.91 -0.63
CA LEU A 158 -0.39 5.40 -1.35
C LEU A 158 -0.07 4.02 -1.93
N GLY A 159 -0.87 3.03 -1.53
CA GLY A 159 -0.74 1.64 -1.96
C GLY A 159 -1.17 1.46 -3.40
N HIS A 160 -0.45 0.60 -4.12
CA HIS A 160 -0.80 0.02 -5.44
C HIS A 160 -1.80 0.82 -6.30
N ILE A 161 -1.43 2.06 -6.67
CA ILE A 161 -2.32 3.09 -7.25
C ILE A 161 -2.94 2.79 -8.64
N ASP A 162 -2.72 1.60 -9.20
CA ASP A 162 -3.37 1.10 -10.41
C ASP A 162 -3.89 -0.34 -10.25
N ALA A 163 -4.10 -0.79 -9.00
CA ALA A 163 -4.50 -2.16 -8.64
C ALA A 163 -5.79 -2.65 -9.30
N MET A 164 -6.62 -1.75 -9.84
CA MET A 164 -7.76 -2.11 -10.68
C MET A 164 -7.36 -2.98 -11.89
N LYS A 165 -6.11 -2.93 -12.35
CA LYS A 165 -5.62 -3.83 -13.41
C LYS A 165 -5.47 -5.28 -12.95
N GLY A 166 -5.38 -5.54 -11.65
CA GLY A 166 -5.01 -6.85 -11.08
C GLY A 166 -5.83 -8.01 -11.64
N ASN A 167 -7.16 -7.88 -11.63
CA ASN A 167 -8.06 -8.89 -12.23
C ASN A 167 -8.61 -8.48 -13.60
N TYR A 168 -8.14 -7.37 -14.17
CA TYR A 168 -8.58 -6.83 -15.45
C TYR A 168 -7.44 -6.07 -16.15
N PRO A 169 -6.50 -6.77 -16.83
CA PRO A 169 -5.30 -6.15 -17.39
C PRO A 169 -5.59 -4.99 -18.37
N ALA A 170 -6.71 -5.05 -19.09
CA ALA A 170 -7.17 -3.99 -20.00
C ALA A 170 -7.50 -2.66 -19.30
N PHE A 171 -7.53 -2.61 -17.96
CA PHE A 171 -7.61 -1.37 -17.20
C PHE A 171 -6.53 -0.36 -17.62
N SER A 172 -5.31 -0.85 -17.91
CA SER A 172 -4.19 -0.01 -18.33
C SER A 172 -4.47 0.75 -19.61
N ASP A 173 -5.27 0.18 -20.52
CA ASP A 173 -5.58 0.73 -21.84
C ASP A 173 -6.80 1.66 -21.85
N ILE A 174 -7.57 1.73 -20.75
CA ILE A 174 -8.70 2.67 -20.64
C ILE A 174 -8.16 4.11 -20.65
N PRO A 175 -8.61 5.00 -21.56
CA PRO A 175 -8.13 6.37 -21.63
C PRO A 175 -8.42 7.15 -20.33
N ALA A 176 -7.38 7.73 -19.72
CA ALA A 176 -7.46 8.49 -18.46
C ALA A 176 -6.16 9.28 -18.15
N GLU A 177 -5.38 9.62 -19.17
CA GLU A 177 -4.02 10.16 -19.02
C GLU A 177 -4.02 11.51 -18.31
N ALA A 178 -5.00 12.37 -18.61
CA ALA A 178 -5.10 13.69 -18.00
C ALA A 178 -5.32 13.62 -16.48
N ILE A 179 -6.23 12.76 -16.03
CA ILE A 179 -6.50 12.59 -14.60
C ILE A 179 -5.37 11.84 -13.89
N LEU A 180 -4.71 10.89 -14.57
CA LEU A 180 -3.53 10.22 -14.01
C LEU A 180 -2.39 11.22 -13.76
N ASP A 181 -2.09 12.09 -14.74
CA ASP A 181 -1.06 13.11 -14.59
C ASP A 181 -1.43 14.12 -13.50
N GLU A 182 -2.70 14.52 -13.40
CA GLU A 182 -3.21 15.33 -12.29
C GLU A 182 -3.00 14.60 -10.95
N THR A 183 -3.34 13.32 -10.87
CA THR A 183 -3.18 12.53 -9.65
C THR A 183 -1.73 12.46 -9.20
N LEU A 184 -0.78 12.21 -10.11
CA LEU A 184 0.64 12.18 -9.77
C LEU A 184 1.16 13.54 -9.30
N LYS A 185 0.68 14.66 -9.89
CA LYS A 185 1.00 16.01 -9.40
C LYS A 185 0.46 16.24 -8.00
N VAL A 186 -0.80 15.87 -7.73
CA VAL A 186 -1.41 15.99 -6.41
C VAL A 186 -0.64 15.19 -5.37
N ILE A 187 -0.20 13.98 -5.70
CA ILE A 187 0.62 13.16 -4.82
C ILE A 187 1.94 13.86 -4.50
N ALA A 188 2.64 14.38 -5.52
CA ALA A 188 3.90 15.12 -5.34
C ALA A 188 3.71 16.39 -4.49
N GLU A 189 2.67 17.17 -4.75
CA GLU A 189 2.33 18.40 -4.03
C GLU A 189 2.04 18.16 -2.54
N ASN A 190 1.44 17.01 -2.21
CA ASN A 190 1.15 16.62 -0.82
C ASN A 190 2.32 15.87 -0.15
N GLY A 191 3.42 15.63 -0.87
CA GLY A 191 4.61 14.97 -0.33
C GLY A 191 4.41 13.50 0.07
N VAL A 192 3.36 12.85 -0.44
CA VAL A 192 3.06 11.44 -0.16
C VAL A 192 3.85 10.57 -1.14
N ALA A 193 4.38 9.43 -0.69
CA ALA A 193 5.05 8.48 -1.59
C ALA A 193 4.04 7.54 -2.27
N ILE A 194 4.40 7.01 -3.44
CA ILE A 194 3.70 5.86 -4.01
C ILE A 194 4.49 4.58 -3.77
N GLU A 195 3.77 3.51 -3.51
CA GLU A 195 4.34 2.19 -3.37
C GLU A 195 4.64 1.55 -4.74
N ILE A 196 5.83 0.94 -4.87
CA ILE A 196 6.07 -0.12 -5.84
C ILE A 196 5.75 -1.45 -5.15
N ASN A 197 4.63 -2.02 -5.54
CA ASN A 197 4.04 -3.22 -4.98
C ASN A 197 4.26 -4.42 -5.91
N THR A 198 4.98 -5.45 -5.43
CA THR A 198 5.29 -6.64 -6.24
C THR A 198 4.24 -7.74 -6.19
N SER A 199 3.11 -7.54 -5.48
CA SER A 199 1.98 -8.49 -5.47
C SER A 199 1.21 -8.52 -6.78
N GLY A 200 1.35 -7.50 -7.64
CA GLY A 200 0.76 -7.47 -8.99
C GLY A 200 1.09 -8.72 -9.82
N LYS A 201 2.27 -9.31 -9.61
CA LYS A 201 2.73 -10.51 -10.34
C LYS A 201 1.97 -11.77 -9.98
N THR A 202 1.24 -11.74 -8.87
CA THR A 202 0.35 -12.83 -8.43
C THR A 202 -1.07 -12.69 -8.99
N LYS A 203 -1.37 -11.58 -9.68
CA LYS A 203 -2.68 -11.30 -10.27
C LYS A 203 -2.65 -11.51 -11.80
N LEU A 204 -3.81 -11.37 -12.45
CA LEU A 204 -3.93 -11.55 -13.90
C LEU A 204 -3.14 -10.51 -14.72
N SER A 205 -2.89 -9.33 -14.16
CA SER A 205 -2.06 -8.31 -14.81
C SER A 205 -0.59 -8.70 -14.95
N GLY A 206 -0.08 -9.54 -14.05
CA GLY A 206 1.36 -9.71 -13.87
C GLY A 206 2.06 -8.40 -13.43
N GLY A 207 3.40 -8.43 -13.41
CA GLY A 207 4.24 -7.27 -13.15
C GLY A 207 4.05 -6.64 -11.76
N TRP A 208 4.26 -5.32 -11.66
CA TRP A 208 4.14 -4.58 -10.40
C TRP A 208 2.99 -3.57 -10.46
N TYR A 209 2.57 -3.09 -9.30
CA TYR A 209 1.82 -1.84 -9.19
C TYR A 209 2.77 -0.72 -8.74
N PRO A 210 2.70 0.49 -9.31
CA PRO A 210 2.03 0.78 -10.55
C PRO A 210 2.80 0.24 -11.77
N ALA A 211 2.16 0.27 -12.95
CA ALA A 211 2.81 -0.06 -14.21
C ALA A 211 4.00 0.88 -14.48
N GLU A 212 4.97 0.41 -15.24
CA GLU A 212 6.17 1.17 -15.56
C GLU A 212 5.90 2.55 -16.18
N ALA A 213 4.94 2.64 -17.11
CA ALA A 213 4.54 3.92 -17.71
C ALA A 213 4.03 4.95 -16.68
N ILE A 214 3.47 4.48 -15.56
CA ILE A 214 3.08 5.35 -14.45
C ILE A 214 4.31 5.73 -13.62
N LEU A 215 5.28 4.82 -13.43
CA LEU A 215 6.54 5.12 -12.74
C LEU A 215 7.38 6.17 -13.48
N GLU A 216 7.44 6.12 -14.81
CA GLU A 216 8.11 7.14 -15.63
C GLU A 216 7.46 8.53 -15.43
N ARG A 217 6.13 8.59 -15.45
CA ARG A 217 5.38 9.83 -15.17
C ARG A 217 5.57 10.31 -13.73
N ALA A 218 5.57 9.39 -12.77
CA ALA A 218 5.81 9.69 -11.36
C ALA A 218 7.20 10.30 -11.16
N CYS A 219 8.22 9.75 -11.83
CA CYS A 219 9.57 10.31 -11.85
C CYS A 219 9.57 11.73 -12.45
N HIS A 220 8.88 11.93 -13.59
CA HIS A 220 8.77 13.23 -14.24
C HIS A 220 8.14 14.30 -13.33
N PHE A 221 7.08 13.95 -12.59
CA PHE A 221 6.40 14.86 -11.66
C PHE A 221 7.05 14.97 -10.28
N GLY A 222 8.15 14.25 -10.02
CA GLY A 222 8.88 14.32 -8.76
C GLY A 222 8.19 13.63 -7.59
N VAL A 223 7.38 12.61 -7.85
CA VAL A 223 6.74 11.78 -6.82
C VAL A 223 7.78 10.93 -6.10
N ASN A 224 7.77 10.93 -4.76
CA ASN A 224 8.62 10.02 -4.00
C ASN A 224 8.10 8.58 -4.15
N VAL A 225 9.02 7.61 -4.13
CA VAL A 225 8.68 6.18 -4.26
C VAL A 225 9.15 5.39 -3.05
N THR A 226 8.41 4.34 -2.70
CA THR A 226 8.76 3.35 -1.67
C THR A 226 8.54 1.93 -2.21
N PHE A 227 8.95 0.91 -1.45
CA PHE A 227 8.82 -0.49 -1.82
C PHE A 227 7.98 -1.26 -0.79
N GLY A 228 7.12 -2.13 -1.31
CA GLY A 228 6.33 -3.09 -0.54
C GLY A 228 6.14 -4.39 -1.32
N SER A 229 6.34 -5.54 -0.68
CA SER A 229 6.07 -6.82 -1.34
C SER A 229 4.59 -7.24 -1.29
N ASP A 230 3.83 -6.65 -0.36
CA ASP A 230 2.46 -7.02 -0.02
C ASP A 230 2.40 -8.54 0.27
N ALA A 231 3.38 -8.94 1.09
CA ALA A 231 3.61 -10.32 1.46
C ALA A 231 2.49 -10.81 2.38
N HIS A 232 1.74 -11.77 1.86
CA HIS A 232 0.77 -12.58 2.62
C HIS A 232 1.33 -13.94 3.04
N LYS A 233 2.62 -14.18 2.79
CA LYS A 233 3.38 -15.33 3.29
C LYS A 233 4.82 -14.85 3.58
N PRO A 234 5.50 -15.34 4.61
CA PRO A 234 6.88 -14.92 4.92
C PRO A 234 7.85 -15.08 3.74
N GLN A 235 7.67 -16.09 2.88
CA GLN A 235 8.52 -16.34 1.71
C GLN A 235 8.43 -15.27 0.61
N ARG A 236 7.45 -14.36 0.72
CA ARG A 236 7.25 -13.24 -0.20
C ARG A 236 7.87 -11.93 0.28
N VAL A 237 8.41 -11.89 1.51
CA VAL A 237 9.10 -10.70 2.00
C VAL A 237 10.27 -10.36 1.09
N ALA A 238 10.39 -9.07 0.73
CA ALA A 238 11.40 -8.55 -0.19
C ALA A 238 11.35 -9.12 -1.62
N ASP A 239 10.24 -9.75 -2.01
CA ASP A 239 10.13 -10.38 -3.32
C ASP A 239 10.29 -9.35 -4.44
N GLU A 240 11.23 -9.60 -5.36
CA GLU A 240 11.66 -8.71 -6.45
C GLU A 240 12.27 -7.35 -6.05
N LEU A 241 12.68 -7.17 -4.79
CA LEU A 241 13.23 -5.89 -4.31
C LEU A 241 14.42 -5.37 -5.15
N ASP A 242 15.38 -6.25 -5.47
CA ASP A 242 16.57 -5.84 -6.22
C ASP A 242 16.21 -5.45 -7.67
N GLN A 243 15.28 -6.16 -8.29
CA GLN A 243 14.76 -5.85 -9.63
C GLN A 243 14.02 -4.51 -9.63
N VAL A 244 13.22 -4.24 -8.60
CA VAL A 244 12.56 -2.93 -8.43
C VAL A 244 13.60 -1.83 -8.32
N ALA A 245 14.62 -1.99 -7.48
CA ALA A 245 15.66 -1.00 -7.30
C ALA A 245 16.43 -0.72 -8.60
N GLU A 246 16.80 -1.76 -9.36
CA GLU A 246 17.43 -1.63 -10.67
C GLU A 246 16.52 -0.90 -11.68
N ARG A 247 15.23 -1.21 -11.69
CA ARG A 247 14.29 -0.58 -12.61
C ARG A 247 14.03 0.88 -12.28
N LEU A 248 13.89 1.22 -11.00
CA LEU A 248 13.75 2.61 -10.55
C LEU A 248 14.97 3.46 -10.97
N LYS A 249 16.19 2.92 -10.81
CA LYS A 249 17.42 3.58 -11.32
C LYS A 249 17.38 3.79 -12.83
N ALA A 250 16.95 2.78 -13.58
CA ALA A 250 16.87 2.86 -15.03
C ALA A 250 15.85 3.91 -15.52
N ILE A 251 14.76 4.12 -14.77
CA ILE A 251 13.75 5.16 -15.05
C ILE A 251 14.30 6.56 -14.74
N GLY A 252 15.15 6.70 -13.71
CA GLY A 252 15.77 7.96 -13.33
C GLY A 252 15.59 8.34 -11.86
N PHE A 253 14.98 7.49 -11.04
CA PHE A 253 14.96 7.70 -9.60
C PHE A 253 16.36 7.52 -9.01
N THR A 254 16.78 8.46 -8.16
CA THR A 254 18.09 8.40 -7.46
C THR A 254 17.96 7.89 -6.03
N GLU A 255 16.76 7.95 -5.48
CA GLU A 255 16.44 7.58 -4.11
C GLU A 255 15.01 7.06 -4.00
N TRP A 256 14.78 6.28 -2.98
CA TRP A 256 13.46 5.87 -2.49
C TRP A 256 13.36 6.20 -1.00
N VAL A 257 12.15 6.14 -0.46
CA VAL A 257 11.87 6.62 0.89
C VAL A 257 11.26 5.52 1.73
N TYR A 258 11.58 5.53 3.01
CA TYR A 258 10.81 4.85 4.04
C TYR A 258 10.45 5.84 5.15
N TYR A 259 9.76 5.39 6.18
CA TYR A 259 9.20 6.28 7.19
C TYR A 259 9.49 5.77 8.61
N LYS A 260 9.76 6.70 9.51
CA LYS A 260 9.86 6.49 10.97
C LYS A 260 9.14 7.62 11.67
N ASN A 261 8.26 7.31 12.62
CA ASN A 261 7.44 8.31 13.32
C ASN A 261 6.76 9.32 12.37
N LYS A 262 6.24 8.86 11.24
CA LYS A 262 5.63 9.65 10.15
C LYS A 262 6.58 10.66 9.49
N GLN A 263 7.88 10.55 9.76
CA GLN A 263 8.93 11.34 9.11
C GLN A 263 9.56 10.53 7.99
N GLN A 264 9.71 11.18 6.84
CA GLN A 264 10.32 10.59 5.66
C GLN A 264 11.84 10.44 5.87
N VAL A 265 12.36 9.27 5.55
CA VAL A 265 13.80 8.99 5.49
C VAL A 265 14.15 8.64 4.04
N ARG A 266 15.01 9.45 3.43
CA ARG A 266 15.50 9.26 2.07
C ARG A 266 16.70 8.32 2.05
N VAL A 267 16.69 7.37 1.12
CA VAL A 267 17.72 6.35 0.97
C VAL A 267 18.16 6.31 -0.50
N PRO A 268 19.46 6.34 -0.80
CA PRO A 268 19.95 6.13 -2.16
C PRO A 268 19.53 4.76 -2.69
N LEU A 269 19.05 4.73 -3.93
CA LEU A 269 18.77 3.48 -4.65
C LEU A 269 20.07 2.75 -4.95
#